data_AF-A0A2H0L6W7-F1
#
_entry.id   AF-A0A2H0L6W7-F1
#
_cell.length_a   1.000
_cell.length_b   1.000
_cell.length_c   1.000
_cell.angle_alpha   90.00
_cell.angle_beta   90.00
_cell.angle_gamma   90.00
#
_symmetry.space_group_name_H-M   'P 1'
#
loop_
_entity.id
_entity.type
_entity.pdbx_description
1 polymer ?
#
loop_
_entity_poly.entity_id
_entity_poly.type
_entity_poly.pdbx_seq_one_letter_code
_entity_poly.pdbx_strand_id
1 'polypeptide(L)' 'MEITKIKIENFKSIKEIEFDLKKYGNSHTTMLVGINESGKSNVL' A
#
# COMPACT_ATOMS: atom_id res chain seq x y z
N MET A 1 -13.14 12.16 0.20
CA MET A 1 -12.41 11.32 -0.76
C MET A 1 -11.90 10.12 0.01
N GLU A 2 -12.22 8.91 -0.44
CA GLU A 2 -11.83 7.65 0.22
C GLU A 2 -11.08 6.78 -0.79
N ILE A 3 -9.90 6.29 -0.42
CA ILE A 3 -9.12 5.36 -1.24
C ILE A 3 -9.47 3.96 -0.76
N THR A 4 -10.03 3.14 -1.64
CA THR A 4 -10.46 1.77 -1.31
C THR A 4 -9.44 0.72 -1.75
N LYS A 5 -8.59 1.07 -2.71
CA LYS A 5 -7.63 0.15 -3.33
C LYS A 5 -6.42 0.88 -3.88
N ILE A 6 -5.25 0.27 -3.77
CA ILE A 6 -4.00 0.73 -4.39
C ILE A 6 -3.52 -0.36 -5.35
N LYS A 7 -3.19 0.04 -6.58
CA LYS A 7 -2.53 -0.78 -7.58
C LYS A 7 -1.32 -0.02 -8.11
N ILE A 8 -0.14 -0.63 -8.09
CA ILE A 8 1.10 -0.05 -8.61
C ILE A 8 1.74 -1.07 -9.55
N GLU A 9 2.09 -0.61 -10.74
CA GLU A 9 2.74 -1.41 -11.78
C GLU A 9 3.95 -0.65 -12.32
N ASN A 10 5.07 -1.34 -12.50
CA ASN A 10 6.31 -0.84 -13.11
C ASN A 10 6.79 0.53 -12.57
N PHE A 11 6.76 0.71 -11.24
CA PHE A 11 7.18 1.94 -10.57
C PHE A 11 8.37 1.71 -9.64
N LYS A 12 9.51 2.35 -9.93
CA LYS A 12 10.77 2.20 -9.18
C LYS A 12 11.13 0.71 -9.02
N SER A 13 11.18 0.20 -7.79
CA SER A 13 11.48 -1.20 -7.48
C SER A 13 10.25 -2.12 -7.48
N ILE A 14 9.05 -1.59 -7.74
CA ILE A 14 7.79 -2.35 -7.72
C ILE A 14 7.44 -2.76 -9.15
N LYS A 15 7.48 -4.07 -9.42
CA LYS A 15 6.98 -4.64 -10.69
C LYS A 15 5.45 -4.63 -10.73
N GLU A 16 4.81 -5.19 -9.70
CA GLU A 16 3.36 -5.25 -9.55
C GLU A 16 3.01 -5.44 -8.07
N ILE A 17 2.07 -4.66 -7.55
CA ILE A 17 1.46 -4.84 -6.24
C ILE A 17 0.02 -4.32 -6.27
N GLU A 18 -0.87 -5.04 -5.61
CA GLU A 18 -2.29 -4.70 -5.51
C GLU A 18 -2.80 -5.06 -4.12
N PHE A 19 -3.43 -4.10 -3.43
CA PHE A 19 -4.02 -4.33 -2.12
C PHE A 19 -5.20 -3.40 -1.84
N ASP A 20 -6.17 -3.93 -1.07
CA ASP A 20 -7.33 -3.18 -0.62
C ASP A 20 -7.02 -2.43 0.67
N LEU A 21 -7.52 -1.20 0.77
CA LEU A 21 -7.51 -0.42 2.01
C LEU A 21 -8.81 -0.71 2.76
N LYS A 22 -8.72 -1.54 3.80
CA LYS A 22 -9.87 -1.94 4.62
C LYS A 22 -9.98 -1.07 5.86
N LYS A 23 -11.20 -0.65 6.17
CA LYS A 23 -11.54 -0.03 7.45
C LYS A 23 -11.73 -1.11 8.50
N TYR A 24 -11.12 -0.93 9.67
CA TYR A 24 -11.33 -1.80 10.82
C TYR A 24 -12.05 -1.01 11.93
N GLY A 25 -13.32 -1.35 12.16
CA GLY A 25 -14.19 -0.57 13.06
C GLY A 25 -14.35 0.86 12.56
N ASN A 26 -13.98 1.84 13.39
CA ASN A 26 -13.96 3.27 13.03
C ASN A 26 -12.59 3.76 12.53
N SER A 27 -11.57 2.89 12.47
CA SER A 27 -10.21 3.26 12.08
C SER A 27 -9.98 3.08 10.58
N HIS A 28 -9.42 4.12 9.95
CA HIS A 28 -8.99 4.12 8.55
C HIS A 28 -7.47 3.87 8.40
N THR A 29 -6.77 3.57 9.50
CA THR A 29 -5.33 3.37 9.49
C THR A 29 -4.97 2.05 8.83
N THR A 30 -4.12 2.11 7.81
CA THR A 30 -3.47 0.95 7.21
C THR A 30 -1.97 1.01 7.48
N MET A 31 -1.35 -0.12 7.80
CA MET A 31 0.09 -0.22 8.08
C MET A 31 0.77 -1.05 6.99
N LEU A 32 1.87 -0.53 6.44
CA LEU A 32 2.76 -1.25 5.54
C LEU A 32 4.01 -1.68 6.31
N VAL A 33 4.21 -2.98 6.51
CA VAL A 33 5.32 -3.57 7.28
C VAL A 33 6.12 -4.52 6.41
N GLY A 34 7.44 -4.50 6.53
CA GLY A 34 8.36 -5.32 5.74
C GLY A 34 9.82 -4.94 5.98
N ILE A 35 10.76 -5.77 5.54
CA ILE A 35 12.20 -5.54 5.68
C ILE A 35 12.67 -4.28 4.94
N ASN A 36 13.86 -3.76 5.24
CA ASN A 36 14.42 -2.61 4.52
C ASN A 36 14.46 -2.88 3.01
N GLU A 37 14.30 -1.81 2.22
CA GLU A 37 14.31 -1.87 0.74
C GLU A 37 13.18 -2.68 0.09
N SER A 38 12.21 -3.17 0.87
CA SER A 38 11.04 -3.91 0.36
C SER A 38 10.00 -3.06 -0.41
N GLY A 39 10.33 -1.81 -0.77
CA GLY A 39 9.44 -0.93 -1.55
C GLY A 39 8.37 -0.18 -0.77
N LYS A 40 8.33 -0.24 0.57
CA LYS A 40 7.30 0.47 1.40
C LYS A 40 7.21 1.97 1.09
N SER A 41 8.35 2.66 1.05
CA SER A 41 8.40 4.10 0.74
C SER A 41 8.14 4.42 -0.73
N ASN A 42 8.02 3.43 -1.61
CA ASN A 42 7.63 3.63 -3.00
C ASN A 42 6.10 3.53 -3.17
N VAL A 43 5.39 3.04 -2.15
CA VAL A 43 3.92 2.97 -2.12
C VAL A 43 3.31 4.27 -1.57
N LEU A 44 4.04 5.01 -0.74
CA LEU A 44 3.66 6.30 -0.15
C LEU A 44 4.29 7.46 -0.92
#